data_AF-A0A2S8PGR8-F1
#
_entry.id   AF-A0A2S8PGR8-F1
#
_cell.length_a   1.000
_cell.length_b   1.000
_cell.length_c   1.000
_cell.angle_alpha   90.00
_cell.angle_beta   90.00
_cell.angle_gamma   90.00
#
_symmetry.space_group_name_H-M   'P 1'
#
loop_
_entity.id
_entity.type
_entity.pdbx_description
1 polymer ?
#
loop_
_entity_poly.entity_id
_entity_poly.type
_entity_poly.pdbx_seq_one_letter_code
_entity_poly.pdbx_strand_id
1 'polypeptide(L)' 'MEEYKSEWLQQFEQERERLRTAFEDNAVAIEHIGSTSIMGLPSKPIIDIAVGVASLSEMDSLIEPLLAKSEDTID' A
#
# COMPACT_ATOMS: atom_id res chain seq x y z
N MET A 1 3.51 15.32 -13.59
CA MET A 1 4.12 13.98 -13.53
C MET A 1 5.59 14.17 -13.24
N GLU A 2 6.20 13.23 -12.56
CA GLU A 2 7.59 13.25 -12.12
C GLU A 2 8.35 12.09 -12.78
N GLU A 3 9.65 12.25 -12.97
CA GLU A 3 10.54 11.17 -13.36
C GLU A 3 10.55 10.06 -12.31
N TYR A 4 10.91 8.84 -12.73
CA TYR A 4 10.98 7.71 -11.80
C TYR A 4 11.93 8.00 -10.62
N LYS A 5 11.44 7.73 -9.41
CA LYS A 5 12.18 7.88 -8.16
C LYS A 5 12.29 6.53 -7.45
N SER A 6 13.52 6.14 -7.12
CA SER A 6 13.78 4.89 -6.38
C SER A 6 13.15 4.87 -4.98
N GLU A 7 12.87 6.05 -4.45
CA GLU A 7 12.20 6.31 -3.18
C GLU A 7 10.77 5.75 -3.16
N TRP A 8 10.11 5.62 -4.32
CA TRP A 8 8.78 5.00 -4.41
C TRP A 8 8.80 3.54 -3.95
N LEU A 9 9.90 2.81 -4.21
CA LEU A 9 10.06 1.43 -3.72
C LEU A 9 10.19 1.39 -2.20
N GLN A 10 10.89 2.38 -1.61
CA GLN A 10 11.05 2.47 -0.16
C GLN A 10 9.74 2.88 0.53
N GLN A 11 8.99 3.81 -0.07
CA GLN A 11 7.68 4.22 0.43
C GLN A 11 6.69 3.05 0.40
N PHE A 12 6.67 2.28 -0.70
CA PHE A 12 5.91 1.04 -0.77
C PHE A 12 6.31 0.07 0.33
N GLU A 13 7.61 -0.19 0.52
CA GLU A 13 8.07 -1.18 1.50
C GLU A 13 7.71 -0.79 2.95
N GLN A 14 7.82 0.50 3.29
CA GLN A 14 7.40 1.01 4.60
C GLN A 14 5.91 0.77 4.84
N GLU A 15 5.09 1.07 3.82
CA GLU A 15 3.65 0.91 3.90
C GLU A 15 3.24 -0.57 3.88
N ARG A 16 3.97 -1.42 3.14
CA ARG A 16 3.80 -2.87 3.11
C ARG A 16 3.98 -3.47 4.50
N GLU A 17 5.03 -3.11 5.22
CA GLU A 17 5.26 -3.60 6.59
C GLU A 17 4.22 -3.08 7.58
N ARG A 18 3.75 -1.84 7.40
CA ARG A 18 2.65 -1.29 8.19
C ARG A 18 1.37 -2.11 7.99
N LEU A 19 0.97 -2.31 6.73
CA LEU A 19 -0.24 -3.06 6.38
C LEU A 19 -0.14 -4.52 6.83
N ARG A 20 1.03 -5.15 6.67
CA ARG A 20 1.30 -6.51 7.17
C ARG A 20 1.10 -6.61 8.69
N THR A 21 1.55 -5.60 9.44
CA THR A 21 1.36 -5.54 10.89
C THR A 21 -0.10 -5.31 11.26
N ALA A 22 -0.80 -4.43 10.55
CA ALA A 22 -2.19 -4.09 10.85
C ALA A 22 -3.18 -5.21 10.49
N PHE A 23 -2.91 -5.94 9.41
CA PHE A 23 -3.81 -6.97 8.90
C PHE A 23 -3.48 -8.38 9.39
N GLU A 24 -2.30 -8.57 10.00
CA GLU A 24 -1.83 -9.85 10.52
C GLU A 24 -2.00 -10.98 9.47
N ASP A 25 -2.73 -12.04 9.82
CA ASP A 25 -2.96 -13.20 8.96
C ASP A 25 -4.06 -12.99 7.89
N ASN A 26 -4.79 -11.86 7.93
CA ASN A 26 -5.87 -11.59 6.98
C ASN A 26 -5.37 -11.14 5.60
N ALA A 27 -4.13 -10.62 5.51
CA ALA A 27 -3.50 -10.24 4.26
C ALA A 27 -2.61 -11.37 3.73
N VAL A 28 -3.04 -12.07 2.68
CA VAL A 28 -2.27 -13.16 2.06
C VAL A 28 -1.24 -12.67 1.05
N ALA A 29 -1.41 -11.45 0.53
CA ALA A 29 -0.47 -10.79 -0.37
C ALA A 29 -0.56 -9.27 -0.22
N ILE A 30 0.57 -8.57 -0.40
CA ILE A 30 0.63 -7.10 -0.46
C ILE A 30 1.62 -6.73 -1.56
N GLU A 31 1.14 -6.08 -2.62
CA GLU A 31 1.90 -5.84 -3.86
C GLU A 31 1.91 -4.36 -4.24
N HIS A 32 3.05 -3.89 -4.76
CA HIS A 32 3.18 -2.56 -5.37
C HIS A 32 2.63 -2.64 -6.78
N ILE A 33 1.52 -1.95 -7.02
CA ILE A 33 0.88 -1.88 -8.34
C ILE A 33 0.95 -0.45 -8.87
N GLY A 34 0.39 -0.22 -10.06
CA GLY A 34 0.37 1.11 -10.68
C GLY A 34 1.73 1.53 -11.25
N SER A 35 1.79 2.74 -11.80
CA SER A 35 2.93 3.19 -12.61
C SER A 35 4.19 3.46 -11.79
N THR A 36 4.07 3.76 -10.50
CA THR A 36 5.20 3.97 -9.59
C THR A 36 5.96 2.68 -9.25
N SER A 37 5.38 1.51 -9.54
CA SER A 37 6.06 0.20 -9.44
C SER A 37 6.98 -0.09 -10.64
N ILE A 38 6.87 0.67 -11.74
CA ILE A 38 7.61 0.42 -12.98
C ILE A 38 8.85 1.31 -13.02
N MET A 39 10.03 0.69 -12.95
CA MET A 39 11.31 1.40 -13.07
C MET A 39 11.40 2.21 -14.37
N GLY A 40 11.81 3.47 -14.24
CA GLY A 40 12.03 4.37 -15.38
C GLY A 40 10.76 4.97 -16.00
N LEU A 41 9.57 4.74 -15.42
CA LEU A 41 8.31 5.29 -15.94
C LEU A 41 7.90 6.59 -15.21
N PRO A 42 7.85 7.74 -15.92
CA PRO A 42 7.34 8.98 -15.33
C PRO A 42 5.89 8.86 -14.89
N SER A 43 5.59 9.28 -13.67
CA SER A 43 4.32 8.98 -12.99
C SER A 43 3.84 10.13 -12.10
N LYS A 44 2.60 10.06 -11.61
CA LYS A 44 2.21 10.85 -10.43
C LYS A 44 2.84 10.18 -9.19
N PRO A 45 3.30 10.93 -8.18
CA PRO A 45 3.94 10.36 -6.99
C PRO A 45 2.89 9.78 -6.03
N ILE A 46 2.15 8.78 -6.49
CA ILE A 46 1.11 8.06 -5.73
C ILE A 46 1.52 6.59 -5.71
N ILE A 47 1.57 6.00 -4.52
CA ILE A 47 1.87 4.59 -4.33
C ILE A 47 0.55 3.83 -4.28
N ASP A 48 0.30 3.02 -5.31
CA ASP A 48 -0.87 2.14 -5.37
C ASP A 48 -0.50 0.77 -4.80
N ILE A 49 -1.28 0.29 -3.83
CA ILE A 49 -1.03 -0.99 -3.15
C ILE A 49 -2.24 -1.89 -3.31
N ALA A 50 -2.01 -3.12 -3.79
CA ALA A 50 -3.00 -4.17 -3.80
C ALA A 50 -2.82 -5.09 -2.58
N VAL A 51 -3.91 -5.41 -1.90
CA VAL A 51 -3.92 -6.35 -0.78
C VAL A 51 -4.79 -7.54 -1.17
N GLY A 52 -4.21 -8.73 -1.16
CA GLY A 52 -4.92 -9.98 -1.35
C GLY A 52 -5.46 -10.52 -0.03
N VAL A 53 -6.70 -11.01 -0.05
CA VAL A 53 -7.36 -11.71 1.07
C VAL A 53 -7.71 -13.13 0.66
N ALA A 54 -7.84 -14.06 1.62
CA ALA A 54 -8.20 -15.44 1.30
C ALA A 54 -9.67 -15.55 0.83
N SER A 55 -10.54 -14.68 1.35
CA SER A 55 -11.93 -14.55 0.92
C SER A 55 -12.39 -13.10 0.92
N LEU A 56 -13.25 -12.72 -0.04
CA LEU A 56 -13.87 -11.39 -0.05
C LEU A 56 -14.72 -11.12 1.20
N SER A 57 -15.20 -12.16 1.89
CA SER A 57 -15.92 -12.01 3.17
C SER A 57 -15.04 -11.49 4.31
N GLU A 58 -13.71 -11.57 4.19
CA GLU A 58 -12.75 -11.09 5.20
C GLU A 58 -12.42 -9.61 5.00
N MET A 59 -12.82 -9.00 3.88
CA MET A 59 -12.45 -7.64 3.51
C MET A 59 -12.90 -6.61 4.54
N ASP A 60 -14.09 -6.78 5.13
CA ASP A 60 -14.63 -5.85 6.14
C ASP A 60 -13.75 -5.79 7.39
N SER A 61 -13.06 -6.89 7.74
CA SER A 61 -12.16 -6.95 8.90
C SER A 61 -10.91 -6.07 8.74
N LEU A 62 -10.60 -5.65 7.51
CA LEU A 62 -9.45 -4.80 7.21
C LEU A 62 -9.75 -3.31 7.35
N ILE A 63 -11.03 -2.91 7.44
CA ILE A 63 -11.44 -1.50 7.48
C ILE A 63 -10.93 -0.82 8.75
N GLU A 64 -11.25 -1.38 9.93
CA GLU A 64 -10.84 -0.77 11.22
C GLU A 64 -9.31 -0.68 11.37
N PRO A 65 -8.51 -1.74 11.09
CA PRO A 65 -7.06 -1.63 11.13
C PRO A 65 -6.48 -0.61 10.14
N LEU A 66 -7.15 -0.38 9.00
CA LEU A 66 -6.73 0.62 8.02
C LEU A 66 -7.01 2.05 8.52
N LEU A 67 -8.14 2.27 9.19
CA LEU A 67 -8.55 3.56 9.74
C LEU A 67 -7.75 3.99 10.98
N ALA A 68 -7.20 3.05 11.74
CA ALA A 68 -6.37 3.32 12.93
C ALA A 68 -5.12 4.20 12.65
N LYS A 69 -4.87 4.56 11.39
CA LYS A 69 -3.77 5.41 10.91
C LYS A 69 -4.20 6.75 10.30
N SER A 70 -5.49 7.09 10.24
CA SER A 70 -5.94 8.33 9.57
C SER A 70 -5.76 9.62 10.39
N GLU A 71 -5.13 9.59 11.57
CA GLU A 71 -4.87 10.80 12.37
C GLU A 71 -3.57 11.54 11.99
N ASP A 72 -2.72 10.99 11.11
CA ASP A 72 -1.52 11.67 10.63
C ASP A 72 -1.61 11.94 9.12
N THR A 73 -1.63 13.23 8.77
CA THR A 73 -1.51 13.84 7.42
C THR A 73 -2.83 14.25 6.75
N ILE A 74 -3.44 15.32 7.28
CA ILE A 74 -3.94 16.41 6.43
C ILE A 74 -2.98 17.58 6.65
N ASP A 75 -2.03 17.75 5.73
CA ASP A 75 -1.42 19.04 5.41
C ASP A 75 -1.28 19.11 3.87
#